data_AF-A0A0W0R1T2-F1
#
_entry.id   AF-A0A0W0R1T2-F1
#
_cell.length_a   1.000
_cell.length_b   1.000
_cell.length_c   1.000
_cell.angle_alpha   90.00
_cell.angle_beta   90.00
_cell.angle_gamma   90.00
#
_symmetry.space_group_name_H-M   'P 1'
#
loop_
_entity.id
_entity.type
_entity.pdbx_description
1 polymer ?
#
loop_
_entity_poly.entity_id
_entity_poly.type
_entity_poly.pdbx_seq_one_letter_code
_entity_poly.pdbx_strand_id
1 'polypeptide(L)'
;MNKVKKRTPRKIEKKSSEGIQFYKIAKKTADILGNFWSFLISVLFCFLWLISGPYFNYSDTWQLVINTSTTVITFLMVFIIQNTQNRDTQILNLKLDELIKALRSADNLTLDLEELSEEELKELLDKYKQLRDKKTGK
;
A
#
# COMPACT_ATOMS: atom_id res chain seq x y z
N MET A 1 -10.79 -42.81 -18.71
CA MET A 1 -9.91 -41.91 -19.50
C MET A 1 -10.37 -40.46 -19.27
N ASN A 2 -9.96 -39.84 -18.16
CA ASN A 2 -10.39 -38.47 -17.80
C ASN A 2 -9.44 -37.44 -18.41
N LYS A 3 -9.96 -36.65 -19.35
CA LYS A 3 -9.21 -35.58 -20.02
C LYS A 3 -8.91 -34.46 -19.01
N VAL A 4 -7.65 -34.30 -18.64
CA VAL A 4 -7.13 -33.13 -17.93
C VAL A 4 -7.39 -31.89 -18.79
N LYS A 5 -8.40 -31.10 -18.41
CA LYS A 5 -8.79 -29.86 -19.08
C LYS A 5 -7.66 -28.84 -18.87
N LYS A 6 -6.76 -28.70 -19.85
CA LYS A 6 -5.68 -27.69 -19.84
C LYS A 6 -6.33 -26.31 -19.68
N ARG A 7 -6.07 -25.63 -18.55
CA ARG A 7 -6.57 -24.28 -18.28
C ARG A 7 -5.88 -23.31 -19.25
N THR A 8 -6.66 -22.67 -20.12
CA THR A 8 -6.22 -21.62 -21.02
C THR A 8 -5.66 -20.44 -20.20
N PRO A 9 -4.50 -19.86 -20.56
CA PRO A 9 -3.96 -18.70 -19.85
C PRO A 9 -4.98 -17.55 -19.92
N ARG A 10 -5.35 -17.01 -18.76
CA ARG A 10 -6.27 -15.88 -18.62
C ARG A 10 -5.59 -14.68 -19.29
N LYS A 11 -6.09 -14.23 -20.45
CA LYS A 11 -5.60 -13.01 -21.12
C LYS A 11 -5.81 -11.86 -20.14
N ILE A 12 -4.73 -11.29 -19.61
CA ILE A 12 -4.79 -10.10 -18.79
C ILE A 12 -5.23 -8.96 -19.71
N GLU A 13 -6.49 -8.55 -19.62
CA GLU A 13 -6.96 -7.32 -20.27
C GLU A 13 -6.09 -6.17 -19.79
N LYS A 14 -5.44 -5.48 -20.74
CA LYS A 14 -4.67 -4.27 -20.45
C LYS A 14 -5.64 -3.23 -19.88
N LYS A 15 -5.56 -3.00 -18.58
CA LYS A 15 -6.28 -1.91 -17.90
C LYS A 15 -6.04 -0.59 -18.64
N SER A 16 -7.06 0.28 -18.67
CA SER A 16 -7.04 1.57 -19.36
C SER A 16 -5.76 2.37 -19.05
N SER A 17 -5.16 2.94 -20.10
CA SER A 17 -3.88 3.65 -20.06
C SER A 17 -3.85 4.74 -18.98
N GLU A 18 -4.98 5.40 -18.76
CA GLU A 18 -5.13 6.52 -17.83
C GLU A 18 -4.86 6.14 -16.36
N GLY A 19 -5.45 5.04 -15.88
CA GLY A 19 -5.25 4.60 -14.49
C GLY A 19 -3.82 4.14 -14.21
N ILE A 20 -3.12 3.63 -15.24
CA ILE A 20 -1.70 3.24 -15.14
C ILE A 20 -0.80 4.48 -15.08
N GLN A 21 -1.10 5.51 -15.88
CA GLN A 21 -0.34 6.76 -15.88
C GLN A 21 -0.50 7.52 -14.56
N PHE A 22 -1.73 7.65 -14.06
CA PHE A 22 -1.98 8.27 -12.76
C PHE A 22 -1.25 7.55 -11.64
N TYR A 23 -1.28 6.21 -11.60
CA TYR A 23 -0.52 5.44 -10.61
C TYR A 23 0.99 5.69 -10.69
N LYS A 24 1.57 5.71 -11.90
CA LYS A 24 3.01 5.97 -12.06
C LYS A 24 3.39 7.36 -11.55
N ILE A 25 2.57 8.37 -11.84
CA ILE A 25 2.78 9.73 -11.36
C ILE A 25 2.64 9.78 -9.84
N ALA A 26 1.54 9.25 -9.29
CA ALA A 26 1.28 9.23 -7.85
C ALA A 26 2.41 8.53 -7.08
N LYS A 27 2.87 7.36 -7.58
CA LYS A 27 3.96 6.61 -6.96
C LYS A 27 5.28 7.36 -7.03
N LYS A 28 5.65 7.91 -8.19
CA LYS A 28 6.87 8.71 -8.33
C LYS A 28 6.85 9.95 -7.43
N THR A 29 5.71 10.62 -7.33
CA THR A 29 5.52 11.77 -6.43
C THR A 29 5.67 11.33 -4.97
N ALA A 30 5.04 10.23 -4.56
CA ALA A 30 5.17 9.69 -3.21
C ALA A 30 6.62 9.32 -2.87
N ASP A 31 7.35 8.68 -3.80
CA ASP A 31 8.75 8.30 -3.62
C ASP A 31 9.67 9.53 -3.49
N ILE A 32 9.43 10.56 -4.30
CA ILE A 32 10.16 11.84 -4.21
C ILE A 32 9.86 12.51 -2.87
N LEU A 33 8.59 12.66 -2.50
CA LEU A 33 8.18 13.36 -1.29
C LEU A 33 8.59 12.61 0.00
N GLY A 34 8.70 11.29 -0.05
CA GLY A 34 9.11 10.45 1.09
C GLY A 34 10.62 10.30 1.28
N ASN A 35 11.46 10.84 0.37
CA ASN A 35 12.91 10.72 0.47
C ASN A 35 13.51 11.66 1.53
N PHE A 36 14.60 11.22 2.18
CA PHE A 36 15.35 11.98 3.18
C PHE A 36 15.80 13.37 2.67
N TRP A 37 16.28 13.45 1.44
CA TRP A 37 16.71 14.72 0.83
C TRP A 37 15.54 15.71 0.67
N SER A 38 14.36 15.21 0.32
CA SER A 38 13.16 16.04 0.19
C SER A 38 12.71 16.57 1.54
N PHE A 39 12.81 15.77 2.60
CA PHE A 39 12.57 16.23 3.97
C PHE A 39 13.53 17.36 4.35
N LEU A 40 14.84 17.21 4.08
CA LEU A 40 15.84 18.22 4.41
C LEU A 40 15.59 19.55 3.67
N ILE A 41 15.23 19.48 2.37
CA ILE A 41 14.87 20.65 1.57
C ILE A 41 13.61 21.33 2.12
N SER A 42 12.59 20.56 2.49
CA SER A 42 11.36 21.11 3.10
C SER A 42 11.65 21.82 4.43
N VAL A 43 12.51 21.24 5.28
CA VAL A 43 12.93 21.87 6.54
C VAL A 43 13.67 23.18 6.26
N LEU A 44 14.61 23.20 5.31
CA LEU A 44 15.32 24.42 4.92
C LEU A 44 14.35 25.49 4.39
N PHE A 45 13.37 25.09 3.58
CA PHE A 45 12.33 25.98 3.09
C PHE A 45 11.51 26.60 4.24
N CYS A 46 11.12 25.80 5.24
CA CYS A 46 10.45 26.30 6.45
C CYS A 46 11.32 27.32 7.22
N PHE A 47 12.63 27.08 7.33
CA PHE A 47 13.53 28.03 7.97
C PHE A 47 13.65 29.35 7.18
N LEU A 48 13.84 29.27 5.86
CA LEU A 48 13.89 30.47 5.00
C LEU A 48 12.59 31.27 5.09
N TRP A 49 11.46 30.57 5.11
CA TRP A 49 10.16 31.18 5.33
C TRP A 49 10.11 31.92 6.67
N LEU A 50 10.47 31.27 7.79
CA LEU A 50 10.50 31.90 9.12
C LEU A 50 11.40 33.13 9.18
N ILE A 51 12.58 33.07 8.54
CA ILE A 51 13.53 34.19 8.48
C ILE A 51 12.99 35.34 7.62
N SER A 52 12.11 35.08 6.65
CA SER A 52 11.41 36.14 5.91
C SER A 52 10.36 36.88 6.77
N GLY A 53 9.87 36.26 7.85
CA GLY A 53 8.80 36.80 8.69
C GLY A 53 9.04 38.23 9.21
N PRO A 54 10.20 38.56 9.79
CA PRO A 54 10.55 39.91 10.23
C PRO A 54 10.48 40.97 9.12
N TYR A 55 10.87 40.62 7.88
CA TYR A 55 10.77 41.54 6.74
C TYR A 55 9.31 41.90 6.41
N PHE A 56 8.39 40.95 6.62
CA PHE A 56 6.96 41.13 6.42
C PHE A 56 6.18 41.48 7.71
N ASN A 57 6.89 41.82 8.79
CA ASN A 57 6.32 42.08 10.13
C ASN A 57 5.37 40.98 10.62
N TYR A 58 5.60 39.73 10.22
CA TYR A 58 4.71 38.59 10.51
C TYR A 58 3.23 38.86 10.15
N SER A 59 2.99 39.59 9.07
CA SER A 59 1.65 40.00 8.63
C SER A 59 0.67 38.84 8.43
N ASP A 60 -0.62 39.15 8.49
CA ASP A 60 -1.69 38.19 8.22
C ASP A 60 -1.57 37.57 6.83
N THR A 61 -1.18 38.35 5.82
CA THR A 61 -0.95 37.83 4.45
C THR A 61 0.20 36.83 4.41
N TRP A 62 1.29 37.10 5.14
CA TRP A 62 2.40 36.16 5.27
C TRP A 62 1.90 34.85 5.89
N GLN A 63 1.21 34.89 7.02
CA GLN A 63 0.68 33.67 7.65
C GLN A 63 -0.35 32.93 6.77
N LEU A 64 -1.22 33.69 6.10
CA LEU A 64 -2.27 33.14 5.23
C LEU A 64 -1.68 32.35 4.07
N VAL A 65 -0.63 32.85 3.42
CA VAL A 65 0.00 32.17 2.28
C VAL A 65 0.44 30.76 2.68
N ILE A 66 1.21 30.61 3.76
CA ILE A 66 1.71 29.28 4.14
C ILE A 66 0.60 28.35 4.63
N ASN A 67 -0.38 28.87 5.37
CA ASN A 67 -1.52 28.09 5.86
C ASN A 67 -2.40 27.58 4.71
N THR A 68 -2.76 28.48 3.78
CA THR A 68 -3.59 28.13 2.63
C THR A 68 -2.85 27.18 1.69
N SER A 69 -1.57 27.45 1.38
CA SER A 69 -0.77 26.56 0.52
C SER A 69 -0.62 25.17 1.11
N THR A 70 -0.28 25.06 2.40
CA THR A 70 -0.10 23.76 3.06
C THR A 70 -1.39 22.97 3.09
N THR A 71 -2.53 23.63 3.32
CA THR A 71 -3.85 22.98 3.31
C THR A 71 -4.18 22.39 1.94
N VAL A 72 -4.00 23.16 0.86
CA VAL A 72 -4.24 22.66 -0.51
C VAL A 72 -3.31 21.51 -0.85
N ILE A 73 -2.01 21.63 -0.55
CA ILE A 73 -1.02 20.57 -0.79
C ILE A 73 -1.38 19.31 -0.01
N THR A 74 -1.75 19.43 1.25
CA THR A 74 -2.15 18.30 2.11
C THR A 74 -3.39 17.61 1.56
N PHE A 75 -4.40 18.39 1.15
CA PHE A 75 -5.61 17.84 0.55
C PHE A 75 -5.30 17.01 -0.70
N LEU A 76 -4.46 17.54 -1.61
CA LEU A 76 -4.01 16.80 -2.79
C LEU A 76 -3.17 15.56 -2.43
N MET A 77 -2.29 15.69 -1.43
CA MET A 77 -1.44 14.60 -0.96
C MET A 77 -2.27 13.41 -0.46
N VAL A 78 -3.39 13.65 0.22
CA VAL A 78 -4.29 12.57 0.67
C VAL A 78 -4.76 11.70 -0.51
N PHE A 79 -5.18 12.30 -1.63
CA PHE A 79 -5.59 11.53 -2.81
C PHE A 79 -4.44 10.74 -3.44
N ILE A 80 -3.24 11.35 -3.52
CA ILE A 80 -2.04 10.70 -4.05
C ILE A 80 -1.66 9.48 -3.20
N ILE A 81 -1.66 9.67 -1.88
CA ILE A 81 -1.36 8.61 -0.91
C ILE A 81 -2.42 7.52 -0.99
N GLN A 82 -3.71 7.86 -0.95
CA GLN A 82 -4.81 6.88 -1.04
C GLN A 82 -4.73 6.05 -2.33
N ASN A 83 -4.43 6.66 -3.48
CA ASN A 83 -4.28 5.92 -4.73
C ASN A 83 -3.11 4.93 -4.69
N THR A 84 -1.96 5.37 -4.15
CA THR A 84 -0.76 4.53 -4.04
C THR A 84 -0.99 3.40 -3.04
N GLN A 85 -1.54 3.72 -1.86
CA GLN A 85 -1.86 2.77 -0.79
C GLN A 85 -2.90 1.75 -1.23
N ASN A 86 -4.02 2.18 -1.82
CA ASN A 86 -5.09 1.27 -2.27
C ASN A 86 -4.53 0.23 -3.27
N ARG A 87 -3.68 0.67 -4.19
CA ARG A 87 -3.08 -0.24 -5.18
C ARG A 87 -2.04 -1.17 -4.59
N ASP A 88 -1.18 -0.66 -3.71
CA ASP A 88 -0.15 -1.47 -3.06
C ASP A 88 -0.79 -2.52 -2.12
N THR A 89 -1.91 -2.21 -1.44
CA THR A 89 -2.73 -3.17 -0.68
C THR A 89 -3.31 -4.27 -1.57
N GLN A 90 -3.88 -3.93 -2.73
CA GLN A 90 -4.39 -4.94 -3.68
C GLN A 90 -3.28 -5.88 -4.17
N ILE A 91 -2.09 -5.34 -4.48
CA ILE A 91 -0.94 -6.16 -4.89
C ILE A 91 -0.48 -7.07 -3.75
N LEU A 92 -0.50 -6.57 -2.51
CA LEU A 92 -0.13 -7.35 -1.34
C LEU A 92 -1.08 -8.53 -1.13
N ASN A 93 -2.39 -8.31 -1.21
CA ASN A 93 -3.39 -9.38 -1.12
C ASN A 93 -3.18 -10.44 -2.22
N LEU A 94 -3.01 -10.03 -3.48
CA LEU A 94 -2.75 -10.97 -4.58
C LEU A 94 -1.48 -11.81 -4.37
N LYS A 95 -0.42 -11.22 -3.82
CA LYS A 95 0.82 -11.95 -3.51
C LYS A 95 0.59 -12.95 -2.36
N LEU A 96 -0.19 -12.59 -1.35
CA LEU A 96 -0.56 -13.50 -0.27
C LEU A 96 -1.40 -14.67 -0.81
N ASP A 97 -2.36 -14.40 -1.68
CA ASP A 97 -3.20 -15.43 -2.31
C ASP A 97 -2.35 -16.42 -3.12
N GLU A 98 -1.39 -15.92 -3.90
CA GLU A 98 -0.43 -16.75 -4.64
C GLU A 98 0.43 -17.61 -3.70
N LEU A 99 0.93 -17.03 -2.59
CA LEU A 99 1.72 -17.79 -1.59
C LEU A 99 0.87 -18.87 -0.90
N ILE A 100 -0.37 -18.55 -0.51
CA ILE A 100 -1.30 -19.51 0.08
C ILE A 100 -1.58 -20.65 -0.92
N LYS A 101 -1.83 -20.32 -2.20
CA LYS A 101 -2.07 -21.31 -3.24
C LYS A 101 -0.85 -22.19 -3.53
N ALA A 102 0.35 -21.63 -3.51
CA ALA A 102 1.59 -22.39 -3.66
C ALA A 102 1.78 -23.37 -2.49
N LEU A 103 1.47 -22.95 -1.26
CA LEU A 103 1.50 -23.80 -0.08
C LEU A 103 0.42 -24.91 -0.13
N ARG A 104 -0.80 -24.59 -0.58
CA ARG A 104 -1.89 -25.57 -0.86
C ARG A 104 -1.64 -26.49 -2.05
N SER A 105 -0.65 -26.18 -2.89
CA SER A 105 -0.21 -27.10 -3.96
C SER A 105 0.85 -28.07 -3.44
N ALA A 106 1.54 -27.72 -2.34
CA ALA A 106 2.51 -28.57 -1.66
C ALA A 106 1.85 -29.57 -0.69
N ASP A 107 0.76 -29.16 -0.03
CA ASP A 107 -0.14 -30.03 0.74
C ASP A 107 -1.51 -30.00 0.06
N ASN A 108 -2.08 -31.13 -0.38
CA ASN A 108 -3.41 -31.27 -1.02
C ASN A 108 -4.61 -30.79 -0.15
N LEU A 109 -4.51 -29.65 0.55
CA LEU A 109 -5.55 -29.01 1.33
C LEU A 109 -6.17 -27.87 0.50
N THR A 110 -7.34 -28.15 -0.06
CA THR A 110 -8.23 -27.14 -0.64
C THR A 110 -8.88 -26.35 0.51
N LEU A 111 -8.20 -25.34 1.04
CA LEU A 111 -8.60 -24.70 2.30
C LEU A 111 -9.22 -23.31 2.09
N ASP A 112 -10.43 -23.19 1.56
CA ASP A 112 -11.03 -21.89 1.22
C ASP A 112 -11.36 -21.02 2.45
N LEU A 113 -10.37 -20.25 2.92
CA LEU A 113 -10.45 -19.44 4.15
C LEU A 113 -11.57 -18.37 4.12
N GLU A 114 -12.08 -18.00 2.96
CA GLU A 114 -13.18 -17.02 2.82
C GLU A 114 -14.56 -17.66 3.03
N GLU A 115 -14.69 -18.99 2.89
CA GLU A 115 -15.92 -19.75 3.10
C GLU A 115 -15.90 -20.61 4.38
N LEU A 116 -14.82 -20.57 5.16
CA LEU A 116 -14.71 -21.33 6.42
C LEU A 116 -15.69 -20.79 7.47
N SER A 117 -16.38 -21.69 8.17
CA SER A 117 -17.14 -21.30 9.36
C SER A 117 -16.18 -20.83 10.48
N GLU A 118 -16.68 -20.05 11.44
CA GLU A 118 -15.86 -19.63 12.60
C GLU A 118 -15.26 -20.82 13.35
N GLU A 119 -15.96 -21.95 13.41
CA GLU A 119 -15.49 -23.17 14.07
C GLU A 119 -14.33 -23.82 13.31
N GLU A 120 -14.42 -23.91 11.99
CA GLU A 120 -13.37 -24.46 11.13
C GLU A 120 -12.10 -23.58 11.16
N LEU A 121 -12.28 -22.26 11.21
CA LEU A 121 -11.16 -21.31 11.33
C LEU A 121 -10.44 -21.49 12.67
N LYS A 122 -11.20 -21.69 13.75
CA LYS A 122 -10.66 -21.92 15.09
C LYS A 122 -9.89 -23.24 15.18
N GLU A 123 -10.42 -24.33 14.63
CA GLU A 123 -9.71 -25.62 14.55
C GLU A 123 -8.40 -25.51 13.75
N LEU A 124 -8.44 -24.78 12.63
CA LEU A 124 -7.25 -24.56 11.82
C LEU A 124 -6.17 -23.77 12.58
N LEU A 125 -6.57 -22.69 13.26
CA LEU A 125 -5.67 -21.87 14.07
C LEU A 125 -5.05 -22.66 15.22
N ASP A 126 -5.82 -23.52 15.88
CA ASP A 126 -5.31 -24.38 16.95
C ASP A 126 -4.32 -25.43 16.42
N LYS A 127 -4.59 -26.01 15.25
CA LYS A 127 -3.64 -26.92 14.58
C LYS A 127 -2.32 -26.24 14.23
N TYR A 128 -2.36 -25.00 13.72
CA TYR A 128 -1.14 -24.23 13.43
C TYR A 128 -0.38 -23.81 14.69
N LYS A 129 -1.07 -23.43 15.77
CA LYS A 129 -0.43 -23.18 17.08
C LYS A 129 0.34 -24.40 17.56
N GLN A 130 -0.29 -25.58 17.54
CA GLN A 130 0.36 -26.82 17.96
C GLN A 130 1.59 -27.19 17.11
N LEU A 131 1.53 -26.94 15.80
CA LEU A 131 2.68 -27.17 14.90
C LEU A 131 3.83 -26.19 15.14
N ARG A 132 3.52 -24.92 15.44
CA ARG A 132 4.51 -23.90 15.79
C ARG A 132 5.21 -24.23 17.11
N ASP A 133 4.44 -24.63 18.12
CA ASP A 133 4.98 -24.94 19.44
C ASP A 133 5.86 -26.21 19.40
N LYS A 134 5.51 -27.19 18.55
CA LYS A 134 6.36 -28.37 18.26
C LYS A 134 7.66 -28.03 17.53
N LYS A 135 7.71 -26.96 16.73
CA LYS A 135 8.93 -26.52 16.02
C LYS A 135 9.83 -25.60 16.85
N THR A 136 9.30 -24.94 17.87
CA THR A 136 10.04 -23.97 18.71
C THR A 136 10.58 -24.61 20.00
N GLY A 137 10.19 -25.85 20.30
CA GLY A 137 10.66 -26.64 21.44
C GLY A 137 11.88 -27.54 21.15
N LYS A 138 12.76 -27.18 20.21
CA LYS A 138 14.00 -27.91 19.93
C LYS A 138 15.21 -27.01 19.94
#